data_AF-A0A1I0A5B9-F1
#
_entry.id   AF-A0A1I0A5B9-F1
#
_cell.length_a   1.000
_cell.length_b   1.000
_cell.length_c   1.000
_cell.angle_alpha   90.00
_cell.angle_beta   90.00
_cell.angle_gamma   90.00
#
_symmetry.space_group_name_H-M   'P 1'
#
loop_
_entity.id
_entity.type
_entity.pdbx_description
1 polymer ?
#
loop_
_entity_poly.entity_id
_entity_poly.type
_entity_poly.pdbx_seq_one_letter_code
_entity_poly.pdbx_strand_id
1 'polypeptide(L)'
;MTLSSFSELAYFKGLTRIDNDCFMSVTINGKVIVPEGVKTLGRAVFMYAHVNVIDLPSTLMYIEERCFQEISCASLVVRASNPPVLYGYREFMFASIKDVYVPDTSIGLYKNAQDAGGYWKNMNYKPLSEYTLK
;
A
#
# COMPACT_ATOMS: atom_id res chain seq x y z
N MET A 1 -3.94 7.66 17.25
CA MET A 1 -4.73 8.81 16.75
C MET A 1 -5.80 8.27 15.81
N THR A 2 -7.06 8.68 15.95
CA THR A 2 -8.16 8.20 15.09
C THR A 2 -8.55 9.29 14.10
N LEU A 3 -8.41 9.04 12.81
CA LEU A 3 -8.81 9.97 11.74
C LEU A 3 -9.99 9.36 10.96
N SER A 4 -11.00 10.17 10.66
CA SER A 4 -12.12 9.77 9.79
C SER A 4 -11.69 9.61 8.33
N SER A 5 -10.75 10.45 7.86
CA SER A 5 -10.08 10.34 6.56
C SER A 5 -8.79 11.17 6.56
N PHE A 6 -7.82 10.86 5.68
CA PHE A 6 -6.65 11.69 5.41
C PHE A 6 -6.55 11.98 3.90
N SER A 7 -7.62 12.56 3.36
CA SER A 7 -7.74 12.86 1.92
C SER A 7 -6.89 14.05 1.51
N GLU A 8 -6.54 14.90 2.47
CA GLU A 8 -5.76 16.12 2.31
C GLU A 8 -4.37 15.83 1.75
N LEU A 9 -3.84 14.62 2.02
CA LEU A 9 -2.56 14.18 1.49
C LEU A 9 -2.52 14.28 -0.04
N ALA A 10 -3.64 14.04 -0.74
CA ALA A 10 -3.72 14.11 -2.20
C ALA A 10 -3.44 15.53 -2.78
N TYR A 11 -3.50 16.57 -1.96
CA TYR A 11 -3.18 17.95 -2.36
C TYR A 11 -1.70 18.28 -2.28
N PHE A 12 -0.88 17.45 -1.63
CA PHE A 12 0.57 17.65 -1.55
C PHE A 12 1.22 17.31 -2.89
N LYS A 13 1.43 18.34 -3.72
CA LYS A 13 2.10 18.20 -5.02
C LYS A 13 3.61 18.15 -4.87
N GLY A 14 4.26 17.35 -5.72
CA GLY A 14 5.72 17.22 -5.74
C GLY A 14 6.30 16.30 -4.67
N LEU A 15 5.47 15.65 -3.85
CA LEU A 15 5.92 14.68 -2.87
C LEU A 15 6.42 13.42 -3.58
N THR A 16 7.70 13.08 -3.38
CA THR A 16 8.32 11.89 -3.99
C THR A 16 8.46 10.72 -3.01
N ARG A 17 8.30 10.96 -1.71
CA ARG A 17 8.46 9.97 -0.63
C ARG A 17 7.48 10.24 0.50
N ILE A 18 6.90 9.19 1.07
CA ILE A 18 6.33 9.23 2.43
C ILE A 18 7.42 8.75 3.38
N ASP A 19 7.81 9.61 4.33
CA ASP A 19 8.95 9.32 5.19
C ASP A 19 8.60 8.33 6.31
N ASN A 20 9.64 7.87 7.00
CA ASN A 20 9.55 6.79 7.97
C ASN A 20 8.49 7.05 9.06
N ASP A 21 7.80 5.98 9.47
CA ASP A 21 6.84 5.96 10.58
C ASP A 21 5.63 6.93 10.47
N CYS A 22 5.43 7.59 9.32
CA CYS A 22 4.46 8.69 9.15
C CYS A 22 3.00 8.32 9.49
N PHE A 23 2.61 7.07 9.29
CA PHE A 23 1.29 6.52 9.64
C PHE A 23 1.42 5.32 10.58
N MET A 24 2.50 5.23 11.36
CA MET A 24 2.68 4.13 12.31
C MET A 24 1.59 4.19 13.39
N SER A 25 0.97 3.05 13.69
CA SER A 25 -0.06 2.89 14.74
C SER A 25 -1.27 3.82 14.60
N VAL A 26 -1.59 4.25 13.36
CA VAL A 26 -2.80 5.05 13.11
C VAL A 26 -4.04 4.17 12.97
N THR A 27 -5.20 4.69 13.35
CA THR A 27 -6.48 4.06 13.08
C THR A 27 -7.31 4.98 12.18
N ILE A 28 -7.64 4.51 10.98
CA ILE A 28 -8.34 5.28 9.95
C ILE A 28 -9.49 4.44 9.40
N ASN A 29 -10.72 4.83 9.74
CA ASN A 29 -11.93 4.11 9.31
C ASN A 29 -12.25 4.34 7.82
N GLY A 30 -11.71 5.43 7.26
CA GLY A 30 -11.84 5.79 5.85
C GLY A 30 -10.66 5.30 5.00
N LYS A 31 -10.24 6.15 4.07
CA LYS A 31 -9.16 5.84 3.12
C LYS A 31 -7.94 6.71 3.38
N VAL A 32 -6.76 6.14 3.13
CA VAL A 32 -5.51 6.88 2.94
C VAL A 32 -5.18 6.85 1.46
N ILE A 33 -5.11 8.02 0.83
CA ILE A 33 -4.74 8.16 -0.58
C ILE A 33 -3.31 8.72 -0.61
N VAL A 34 -2.36 7.89 -1.02
CA VAL A 34 -0.99 8.32 -1.23
C VAL A 34 -0.91 9.09 -2.56
N PRO A 35 -0.31 10.29 -2.60
CA PRO A 35 -0.42 11.17 -3.75
C PRO A 35 0.32 10.65 -4.97
N GLU A 36 -0.23 10.93 -6.14
CA GLU A 36 0.48 10.68 -7.39
C GLU A 36 1.79 11.48 -7.43
N GLY A 37 2.86 10.83 -7.90
CA GLY A 37 4.23 11.35 -7.85
C GLY A 37 5.09 10.76 -6.75
N VAL A 38 4.49 10.18 -5.69
CA VAL A 38 5.23 9.41 -4.69
C VAL A 38 5.82 8.16 -5.32
N LYS A 39 7.13 7.98 -5.14
CA LYS A 39 7.93 6.86 -5.65
C LYS A 39 8.34 5.89 -4.55
N THR A 40 8.41 6.35 -3.29
CA THR A 40 8.89 5.54 -2.16
C THR A 40 7.98 5.67 -0.94
N LEU A 41 7.65 4.53 -0.33
CA LEU A 41 7.22 4.46 1.06
C LEU A 41 8.41 4.08 1.93
N GLY A 42 8.73 4.93 2.91
CA GLY A 42 9.83 4.71 3.84
C GLY A 42 9.59 3.56 4.80
N ARG A 43 10.53 3.38 5.72
CA ARG A 43 10.48 2.34 6.72
C ARG A 43 9.24 2.51 7.61
N ALA A 44 8.54 1.41 7.86
CA ALA A 44 7.46 1.30 8.83
C ALA A 44 6.33 2.35 8.69
N VAL A 45 6.13 2.91 7.49
CA VAL A 45 5.14 3.98 7.23
C VAL A 45 3.77 3.63 7.78
N PHE A 46 3.26 2.41 7.56
CA PHE A 46 1.97 1.95 8.06
C PHE A 46 2.10 0.85 9.14
N MET A 47 3.26 0.68 9.77
CA MET A 47 3.43 -0.39 10.76
C MET A 47 2.39 -0.28 11.88
N TYR A 48 1.73 -1.39 12.24
CA TYR A 48 0.61 -1.43 13.21
C TYR A 48 -0.62 -0.57 12.85
N ALA A 49 -0.76 -0.13 11.61
CA ALA A 49 -1.89 0.69 11.20
C ALA A 49 -3.16 -0.16 11.00
N HIS A 50 -4.30 0.41 11.40
CA HIS A 50 -5.63 -0.12 11.14
C HIS A 50 -6.34 0.83 10.17
N VAL A 51 -6.34 0.51 8.88
CA VAL A 51 -6.85 1.39 7.82
C VAL A 51 -7.82 0.64 6.92
N ASN A 52 -9.05 1.13 6.75
CA ASN A 52 -10.02 0.43 5.91
C ASN A 52 -9.55 0.28 4.45
N VAL A 53 -9.04 1.38 3.85
CA VAL A 53 -8.45 1.36 2.51
C VAL A 53 -7.14 2.13 2.45
N ILE A 54 -6.11 1.51 1.87
CA ILE A 54 -4.87 2.19 1.48
C ILE A 54 -4.82 2.22 -0.05
N ASP A 55 -4.78 3.41 -0.64
CA ASP A 55 -4.69 3.63 -2.10
C ASP A 55 -3.31 4.19 -2.45
N LEU A 56 -2.52 3.38 -3.14
CA LEU A 56 -1.14 3.65 -3.53
C LEU A 56 -1.07 4.11 -5.00
N PRO A 57 -0.25 5.13 -5.31
CA PRO A 57 -0.23 5.77 -6.62
C PRO A 57 0.37 4.88 -7.70
N SER A 58 0.17 5.27 -8.96
CA SER A 58 0.71 4.53 -10.09
C SER A 58 2.22 4.69 -10.25
N THR A 59 2.77 5.78 -9.70
CA THR A 59 4.22 6.07 -9.65
C THR A 59 4.99 5.33 -8.57
N LEU A 60 4.34 4.57 -7.68
CA LEU A 60 5.03 3.91 -6.57
C LEU A 60 6.00 2.84 -7.11
N MET A 61 7.27 2.97 -6.73
CA MET A 61 8.34 2.06 -7.17
C MET A 61 8.90 1.23 -6.03
N TYR A 62 8.90 1.77 -4.81
CA TYR A 62 9.69 1.23 -3.71
C TYR A 62 8.93 1.21 -2.39
N ILE A 63 9.02 0.09 -1.68
CA ILE A 63 8.48 -0.08 -0.32
C ILE A 63 9.62 -0.58 0.56
N GLU A 64 9.91 0.16 1.62
CA GLU A 64 11.00 -0.15 2.55
C GLU A 64 10.55 -1.03 3.73
N GLU A 65 11.55 -1.40 4.56
CA GLU A 65 11.42 -2.33 5.69
C GLU A 65 10.16 -2.08 6.54
N ARG A 66 9.43 -3.17 6.83
CA ARG A 66 8.26 -3.19 7.73
C ARG A 66 7.13 -2.21 7.39
N CYS A 67 7.12 -1.63 6.18
CA CYS A 67 6.16 -0.58 5.82
C CYS A 67 4.70 -0.97 6.11
N PHE A 68 4.32 -2.23 5.91
CA PHE A 68 2.98 -2.77 6.19
C PHE A 68 3.03 -3.93 7.21
N GLN A 69 4.01 -3.94 8.11
CA GLN A 69 4.08 -4.97 9.15
C GLN A 69 2.87 -4.83 10.10
N GLU A 70 2.20 -5.95 10.39
CA GLU A 70 1.12 -6.03 11.37
C GLU A 70 -0.04 -5.06 11.11
N ILE A 71 -0.32 -4.77 9.84
CA ILE A 71 -1.48 -3.95 9.46
C ILE A 71 -2.78 -4.74 9.48
N SER A 72 -3.88 -4.03 9.66
CA SER A 72 -5.22 -4.52 9.31
C SER A 72 -5.83 -3.61 8.24
N CYS A 73 -6.10 -4.17 7.07
CA CYS A 73 -6.67 -3.43 5.95
C CYS A 73 -7.69 -4.27 5.17
N ALA A 74 -8.86 -3.68 4.90
CA ALA A 74 -9.89 -4.36 4.11
C ALA A 74 -9.55 -4.35 2.62
N SER A 75 -8.93 -3.28 2.11
CA SER A 75 -8.56 -3.18 0.71
C SER A 75 -7.26 -2.40 0.51
N LEU A 76 -6.26 -3.07 -0.04
CA LEU A 76 -5.05 -2.42 -0.54
C LEU A 76 -5.20 -2.21 -2.04
N VAL A 77 -5.24 -0.96 -2.48
CA VAL A 77 -5.28 -0.60 -3.90
C VAL A 77 -3.88 -0.19 -4.31
N VAL A 78 -3.26 -0.92 -5.23
CA VAL A 78 -1.93 -0.61 -5.76
C VAL A 78 -2.06 -0.28 -7.23
N ARG A 79 -1.97 1.00 -7.58
CA ARG A 79 -2.18 1.47 -8.97
C ARG A 79 -0.96 1.27 -9.87
N ALA A 80 0.19 0.92 -9.30
CA ALA A 80 1.41 0.66 -10.06
C ALA A 80 1.26 -0.57 -10.96
N SER A 81 1.58 -0.40 -12.25
CA SER A 81 1.48 -1.48 -13.23
C SER A 81 2.49 -2.60 -13.01
N ASN A 82 3.61 -2.31 -12.35
CA ASN A 82 4.57 -3.30 -11.92
C ASN A 82 4.53 -3.40 -10.38
N PRO A 83 4.77 -4.59 -9.81
CA PRO A 83 4.93 -4.73 -8.36
C PRO A 83 6.05 -3.82 -7.86
N PRO A 84 5.79 -2.93 -6.89
CA PRO A 84 6.84 -2.15 -6.25
C PRO A 84 7.91 -3.08 -5.67
N VAL A 85 9.17 -2.69 -5.82
CA VAL A 85 10.31 -3.43 -5.27
C VAL A 85 10.28 -3.33 -3.75
N LEU A 86 10.37 -4.49 -3.10
CA LEU A 86 10.50 -4.62 -1.65
C LEU A 86 12.00 -4.68 -1.31
N TYR A 87 12.49 -3.70 -0.56
CA TYR A 87 13.93 -3.57 -0.27
C TYR A 87 14.34 -4.04 1.12
N GLY A 88 13.38 -4.34 1.97
CA GLY A 88 13.59 -4.57 3.38
C GLY A 88 13.29 -5.99 3.81
N TYR A 89 13.04 -6.09 5.10
CA TYR A 89 12.70 -7.30 5.80
C TYR A 89 11.30 -7.09 6.38
N ARG A 90 10.40 -8.08 6.23
CA ARG A 90 9.09 -8.10 6.92
C ARG A 90 8.09 -7.03 6.48
N GLU A 91 8.14 -6.54 5.25
CA GLU A 91 7.25 -5.48 4.74
C GLU A 91 5.77 -5.78 4.95
N PHE A 92 5.36 -7.04 4.76
CA PHE A 92 3.99 -7.49 4.97
C PHE A 92 3.91 -8.60 6.04
N MET A 93 4.89 -8.68 6.96
CA MET A 93 4.86 -9.71 8.00
C MET A 93 3.64 -9.49 8.89
N PHE A 94 2.85 -10.56 9.09
CA PHE A 94 1.59 -10.54 9.84
C PHE A 94 0.56 -9.51 9.33
N ALA A 95 0.70 -9.02 8.09
CA ALA A 95 -0.27 -8.13 7.49
C ALA A 95 -1.58 -8.89 7.25
N SER A 96 -2.68 -8.33 7.74
CA SER A 96 -4.04 -8.80 7.47
C SER A 96 -4.66 -7.91 6.39
N ILE A 97 -4.52 -8.33 5.13
CA ILE A 97 -5.09 -7.64 3.97
C ILE A 97 -6.10 -8.57 3.32
N LYS A 98 -7.37 -8.16 3.27
CA LYS A 98 -8.45 -9.02 2.73
C LYS A 98 -8.40 -9.10 1.20
N ASP A 99 -8.35 -7.95 0.54
CA ASP A 99 -8.36 -7.85 -0.92
C ASP A 99 -7.26 -6.89 -1.38
N VAL A 100 -6.58 -7.26 -2.47
CA VAL A 100 -5.58 -6.41 -3.14
C VAL A 100 -6.04 -6.12 -4.56
N TYR A 101 -6.20 -4.85 -4.90
CA TYR A 101 -6.62 -4.41 -6.22
C TYR A 101 -5.41 -3.87 -6.99
N VAL A 102 -5.17 -4.39 -8.18
CA VAL A 102 -4.09 -3.98 -9.08
C VAL A 102 -4.62 -3.82 -10.49
N PRO A 103 -3.94 -3.06 -11.39
CA PRO A 103 -4.40 -2.94 -12.77
C PRO A 103 -4.67 -4.32 -13.38
N ASP A 104 -5.76 -4.46 -14.11
CA ASP A 104 -6.26 -5.75 -14.61
C ASP A 104 -5.20 -6.51 -15.39
N THR A 105 -4.43 -5.80 -16.21
CA THR A 105 -3.32 -6.33 -17.01
C THR A 105 -2.09 -6.74 -16.18
N SER A 106 -2.00 -6.30 -14.93
CA SER A 106 -0.84 -6.47 -14.06
C SER A 106 -0.98 -7.64 -13.08
N ILE A 107 -2.17 -8.23 -12.92
CA ILE A 107 -2.41 -9.36 -11.99
C ILE A 107 -1.37 -10.48 -12.18
N GLY A 108 -1.06 -10.82 -13.43
CA GLY A 108 -0.05 -11.83 -13.77
C GLY A 108 1.37 -11.44 -13.31
N LEU A 109 1.74 -10.17 -13.39
CA LEU A 109 3.04 -9.67 -12.92
C LEU A 109 3.16 -9.76 -11.40
N TYR A 110 2.11 -9.37 -10.68
CA TYR A 110 2.07 -9.47 -9.21
C TYR A 110 2.11 -10.91 -8.70
N LYS A 111 1.38 -11.83 -9.34
CA LYS A 111 1.43 -13.27 -9.00
C LYS A 111 2.78 -13.93 -9.31
N ASN A 112 3.55 -13.36 -10.23
CA ASN A 112 4.87 -13.87 -10.63
C ASN A 112 6.04 -13.04 -10.07
N ALA A 113 5.75 -12.07 -9.21
CA ALA A 113 6.77 -11.21 -8.62
C ALA A 113 7.78 -12.04 -7.82
N GLN A 114 9.05 -11.69 -7.99
CA GLN A 114 10.15 -12.25 -7.21
C GLN A 114 10.56 -11.23 -6.17
N ASP A 115 10.07 -11.42 -4.96
CA ASP A 115 10.48 -10.66 -3.77
C ASP A 115 10.98 -11.62 -2.69
N ALA A 116 11.86 -11.15 -1.80
CA ALA A 116 12.54 -12.00 -0.83
C ALA A 116 11.58 -12.71 0.15
N GLY A 117 10.41 -12.12 0.41
CA GLY A 117 9.37 -12.68 1.28
C GLY A 117 8.30 -13.49 0.54
N GLY A 118 8.31 -13.49 -0.80
CA GLY A 118 7.22 -14.01 -1.62
C GLY A 118 5.87 -13.34 -1.34
N TYR A 119 5.88 -12.09 -0.83
CA TYR A 119 4.68 -11.41 -0.38
C TYR A 119 3.74 -11.15 -1.55
N TRP A 120 4.22 -10.55 -2.63
CA TRP A 120 3.38 -10.24 -3.78
C TRP A 120 2.78 -11.51 -4.39
N LYS A 121 3.55 -12.59 -4.49
CA LYS A 121 3.03 -13.86 -5.05
C LYS A 121 1.83 -14.43 -4.29
N ASN A 122 1.71 -14.18 -2.99
CA ASN A 122 0.78 -14.87 -2.10
C ASN A 122 -0.44 -14.03 -1.66
N MET A 123 -0.70 -12.89 -2.32
CA MET A 123 -1.85 -12.04 -2.00
C MET A 123 -3.13 -12.41 -2.78
N ASN A 124 -4.27 -12.03 -2.23
CA ASN A 124 -5.59 -12.20 -2.85
C ASN A 124 -5.88 -11.04 -3.82
N TYR A 125 -5.55 -11.23 -5.09
CA TYR A 125 -5.72 -10.20 -6.13
C TYR A 125 -7.12 -10.14 -6.73
N LYS A 126 -7.60 -8.93 -6.95
CA LYS A 126 -8.78 -8.58 -7.73
C LYS A 126 -8.44 -7.53 -8.81
N PRO A 127 -9.14 -7.53 -9.95
CA PRO A 127 -9.00 -6.48 -10.96
C PRO A 127 -9.33 -5.11 -10.39
N LEU A 128 -8.55 -4.09 -10.73
CA LEU A 128 -8.82 -2.71 -10.32
C LEU A 128 -10.16 -2.21 -10.89
N SER A 129 -10.59 -2.71 -12.05
CA SER A 129 -11.92 -2.42 -12.59
C SER A 129 -13.08 -2.85 -11.68
N GLU A 130 -12.89 -3.82 -10.79
CA GLU A 130 -13.88 -4.25 -9.79
C GLU A 130 -13.85 -3.39 -8.52
N TYR A 131 -12.84 -2.52 -8.36
CA TYR A 131 -12.76 -1.61 -7.23
C TYR A 131 -13.79 -0.50 -7.35
N THR A 132 -14.94 -0.69 -6.71
CA THR A 132 -15.95 0.36 -6.55
C THR A 132 -15.53 1.32 -5.46
N LEU A 133 -15.53 2.63 -5.78
CA LEU A 133 -15.34 3.70 -4.80
C LEU A 133 -16.51 3.66 -3.81
N LYS A 134 -16.39 2.86 -2.75
CA LYS A 134 -17.23 3.00 -1.55
C LYS A 134 -16.90 4.29 -0.83
#